data_AF-A0AA37QHX3-F1
#
_entry.id   AF-A0AA37QHX3-F1
#
_cell.length_a   1.000
_cell.length_b   1.000
_cell.length_c   1.000
_cell.angle_alpha   90.00
_cell.angle_beta   90.00
_cell.angle_gamma   90.00
#
_symmetry.space_group_name_H-M   'P 1'
#
loop_
_entity.id
_entity.type
_entity.pdbx_description
1 polymer ?
#
loop_
_entity_poly.entity_id
_entity_poly.type
_entity_poly.pdbx_seq_one_letter_code
_entity_poly.pdbx_strand_id
1 'polypeptide(L)'
;MTERDATTPADRAVTTARRATPSGTDDGGAHRRAGADPLFQVRDADLEPYVGLRYLSKLFRLIAIILVLLLVAEVVTGLLQQGLDAVPTLVGESSRLIVLAGLLWGIGDLALVLIDVGHDVRASRILLGRQVAHLVQRAPDATTATTATAATPATGGD
;
A
#
# COMPACT_ATOMS: atom_id res chain seq x y z
N MET A 1 50.10 23.49 58.14
CA MET A 1 50.47 22.70 56.94
C MET A 1 49.16 22.16 56.37
N THR A 2 48.38 22.96 55.62
CA THR A 2 48.31 22.91 54.14
C THR A 2 48.29 21.45 53.66
N GLU A 3 47.19 20.90 53.16
CA GLU A 3 46.57 21.29 51.89
C GLU A 3 45.13 20.77 51.81
N ARG A 4 44.24 21.58 51.23
CA ARG A 4 42.93 21.15 50.74
C ARG A 4 43.17 20.33 49.48
N ASP A 5 42.45 19.24 49.27
CA ASP A 5 41.81 19.11 47.98
C ASP A 5 40.50 18.32 48.04
N ALA A 6 39.49 18.97 47.49
CA ALA A 6 38.14 18.46 47.35
C ALA A 6 38.04 17.76 45.99
N THR A 7 37.32 16.64 45.92
CA THR A 7 36.27 16.39 44.93
C THR A 7 35.69 14.99 45.13
N THR A 8 34.43 14.94 45.52
CA THR A 8 33.51 13.80 45.37
C THR A 8 32.64 14.11 44.15
N PRO A 9 32.40 13.14 43.26
CA PRO A 9 31.09 12.49 43.24
C PRO A 9 31.22 10.95 43.05
N ALA A 10 30.70 10.16 43.98
CA ALA A 10 29.37 9.53 43.86
C ALA A 10 29.30 8.50 42.72
N ASP A 11 29.80 7.29 42.98
CA ASP A 11 29.41 6.10 42.21
C ASP A 11 28.83 5.04 43.17
N ARG A 12 27.49 4.97 43.18
CA ARG A 12 26.73 4.00 43.97
C ARG A 12 26.60 2.71 43.17
N ALA A 13 27.59 1.84 43.32
CA ALA A 13 27.45 0.43 42.97
C ALA A 13 26.60 -0.28 44.04
N VAL A 14 25.28 -0.31 43.85
CA VAL A 14 24.38 -1.18 44.63
C VAL A 14 24.03 -2.40 43.79
N THR A 15 24.84 -3.45 44.00
CA THR A 15 24.47 -4.83 43.71
C THR A 15 23.32 -5.23 44.63
N THR A 16 22.13 -5.49 44.08
CA THR A 16 21.11 -6.25 44.81
C THR A 16 20.60 -7.40 43.95
N ALA A 17 21.09 -8.57 44.33
CA ALA A 17 20.53 -9.91 44.22
C ALA A 17 19.20 -10.11 43.44
N ARG A 18 19.35 -10.85 42.35
CA ARG A 18 18.38 -11.75 41.73
C ARG A 18 17.54 -12.50 42.77
N ARG A 19 16.24 -12.24 42.81
CA ARG A 19 15.22 -13.13 43.40
C ARG A 19 14.42 -13.76 42.27
N ALA A 20 14.62 -15.05 42.08
CA ALA A 20 13.73 -15.90 41.28
C ALA A 20 12.63 -16.44 42.20
N THR A 21 11.38 -16.39 41.74
CA THR A 21 10.33 -17.34 42.12
C THR A 21 9.35 -17.51 40.95
N PRO A 22 8.85 -18.73 40.70
CA PRO A 22 8.21 -19.11 39.45
C PRO A 22 6.68 -18.99 39.53
N SER A 23 6.05 -18.64 38.41
CA SER A 23 4.64 -18.95 38.16
C SER A 23 4.47 -19.20 36.66
N GLY A 24 4.38 -20.47 36.28
CA GLY A 24 3.91 -20.83 34.94
C GLY A 24 2.41 -20.55 34.84
N THR A 25 1.97 -20.03 33.69
CA THR A 25 1.12 -20.73 32.71
C THR A 25 0.78 -19.77 31.55
N ASP A 26 0.95 -20.28 30.33
CA ASP A 26 0.40 -19.83 29.04
C ASP A 26 0.83 -18.49 28.42
N ASP A 27 2.06 -18.47 27.87
CA ASP A 27 2.39 -17.71 26.65
C ASP A 27 2.48 -18.67 25.45
N GLY A 28 1.35 -19.29 25.12
CA GLY A 28 1.17 -20.21 24.00
C GLY A 28 0.62 -19.54 22.73
N GLY A 29 1.00 -18.30 22.45
CA GLY A 29 0.42 -17.48 21.38
C GLY A 29 1.35 -17.24 20.20
N ALA A 30 1.59 -18.26 19.37
CA ALA A 30 1.84 -18.12 17.93
C ALA A 30 2.95 -17.13 17.45
N HIS A 31 4.19 -17.28 17.93
CA HIS A 31 5.38 -16.82 17.19
C HIS A 31 5.94 -17.91 16.25
N ARG A 32 5.06 -18.54 15.46
CA ARG A 32 5.46 -19.44 14.37
C ARG A 32 5.13 -18.80 13.02
N ARG A 33 5.82 -17.69 12.71
CA ARG A 33 6.00 -17.19 11.33
C ARG A 33 7.50 -17.03 11.03
N ALA A 34 8.28 -18.05 11.35
CA ALA A 34 9.62 -18.23 10.83
C ALA A 34 9.52 -19.27 9.71
N GLY A 35 9.28 -18.78 8.49
CA GLY A 35 9.03 -19.61 7.31
C GLY A 35 8.42 -18.80 6.17
N ALA A 36 8.90 -17.58 5.95
CA ALA A 36 8.71 -16.92 4.67
C ALA A 36 9.85 -17.42 3.77
N ASP A 37 9.51 -18.21 2.76
CA ASP A 37 10.45 -18.67 1.75
C ASP A 37 11.25 -17.47 1.18
N PRO A 38 12.59 -17.50 1.21
CA PRO A 38 13.43 -16.40 0.75
C PRO A 38 13.38 -16.16 -0.77
N LEU A 39 12.57 -16.92 -1.52
CA LEU A 39 12.33 -16.71 -2.96
C LEU A 39 11.19 -15.73 -3.26
N PHE A 40 10.45 -15.27 -2.24
CA PHE A 40 9.34 -14.32 -2.37
C PHE A 40 9.57 -13.00 -1.63
N GLN A 41 10.82 -12.63 -1.37
CA GLN A 41 11.15 -11.26 -0.96
C GLN A 41 11.12 -10.37 -2.20
N VAL A 42 9.91 -10.04 -2.67
CA VAL A 42 9.67 -8.94 -3.59
C VAL A 42 10.28 -7.70 -2.94
N ARG A 43 11.20 -7.04 -3.65
CA ARG A 43 11.96 -5.91 -3.13
C ARG A 43 10.99 -4.86 -2.58
N ASP A 44 11.28 -4.32 -1.40
CA ASP A 44 10.64 -3.08 -0.92
C ASP A 44 10.97 -1.88 -1.83
N ALA A 45 11.90 -2.03 -2.78
CA ALA A 45 12.11 -1.09 -3.90
C ALA A 45 11.01 -1.14 -4.98
N ASP A 46 10.14 -2.16 -5.00
CA ASP A 46 8.91 -2.22 -5.81
C ASP A 46 7.68 -1.66 -5.06
N LEU A 47 7.91 -0.98 -3.92
CA LEU A 47 6.90 -0.63 -2.94
C LEU A 47 6.41 0.84 -2.97
N GLU A 48 6.85 1.68 -3.90
CA GLU A 48 6.28 3.04 -4.00
C GLU A 48 6.03 3.47 -5.44
N PRO A 49 4.78 3.34 -5.93
CA PRO A 49 4.36 4.25 -6.98
C PRO A 49 2.88 4.66 -6.87
N TYR A 50 2.41 5.10 -5.69
CA TYR A 50 1.06 5.72 -5.62
C TYR A 50 1.04 7.11 -5.01
N VAL A 51 2.19 7.61 -4.56
CA VAL A 51 2.27 8.99 -4.08
C VAL A 51 1.97 9.97 -5.22
N GLY A 52 2.49 9.71 -6.43
CA GLY A 52 2.24 10.53 -7.62
C GLY A 52 0.78 10.59 -8.04
N LEU A 53 0.09 9.44 -8.08
CA LEU A 53 -1.34 9.38 -8.42
C LEU A 53 -2.22 10.02 -7.34
N ARG A 54 -1.85 9.88 -6.06
CA ARG A 54 -2.55 10.57 -4.96
C ARG A 54 -2.38 12.08 -5.01
N TYR A 55 -1.23 12.59 -5.47
CA TYR A 55 -1.06 14.02 -5.74
C TYR A 55 -1.87 14.47 -6.95
N LEU A 56 -2.01 13.64 -7.98
CA LEU A 56 -2.82 13.95 -9.15
C LEU A 56 -4.30 14.13 -8.79
N SER A 57 -4.88 13.26 -7.95
CA SER A 57 -6.23 13.42 -7.41
C SER A 57 -6.39 14.75 -6.66
N LYS A 58 -5.40 15.13 -5.85
CA LYS A 58 -5.40 16.39 -5.10
C LYS A 58 -5.29 17.60 -6.04
N LEU A 59 -4.50 17.50 -7.11
CA LEU A 59 -4.33 18.56 -8.11
C LEU A 59 -5.64 18.80 -8.87
N PHE A 60 -6.30 17.74 -9.33
CA PHE A 60 -7.60 17.88 -10.00
C PHE A 60 -8.65 18.47 -9.06
N ARG A 61 -8.68 18.03 -7.80
CA ARG A 61 -9.58 18.61 -6.79
C ARG A 61 -9.26 20.07 -6.50
N LEU A 62 -7.99 20.47 -6.46
CA LEU A 62 -7.57 21.86 -6.30
C LEU A 62 -8.07 22.72 -7.46
N ILE A 63 -7.86 22.28 -8.70
CA ILE A 63 -8.31 23.00 -9.88
C ILE A 63 -9.84 23.08 -9.91
N ALA A 64 -10.55 22.01 -9.51
CA ALA A 64 -12.01 22.03 -9.42
C ALA A 64 -12.50 23.08 -8.41
N ILE A 65 -11.85 23.20 -7.25
CA ILE A 65 -12.13 24.26 -6.27
C ILE A 65 -11.86 25.64 -6.88
N ILE A 66 -10.73 25.81 -7.56
CA ILE A 66 -10.39 27.07 -8.23
C ILE A 66 -11.45 27.42 -9.27
N LEU A 67 -11.96 26.47 -10.06
CA LEU A 67 -13.03 26.70 -11.03
C LEU A 67 -14.34 27.15 -10.36
N VAL A 68 -14.69 26.58 -9.19
CA VAL A 68 -15.85 27.04 -8.42
C VAL A 68 -15.64 28.45 -7.89
N LEU A 69 -14.43 28.78 -7.42
CA LEU A 69 -14.11 30.15 -7.00
C LEU A 69 -14.19 31.13 -8.17
N LEU A 70 -13.69 30.75 -9.35
CA LEU A 70 -13.81 31.54 -10.57
C LEU A 70 -15.26 31.71 -10.99
N LEU A 71 -16.08 30.67 -10.90
CA LEU A 71 -17.51 30.74 -11.18
C LEU A 71 -18.20 31.78 -10.29
N VAL A 72 -17.91 31.78 -8.99
CA VAL A 72 -18.47 32.78 -8.07
C VAL A 72 -17.98 34.19 -8.42
N ALA A 73 -16.69 34.33 -8.73
CA ALA A 73 -16.12 35.61 -9.14
C ALA A 73 -16.76 36.14 -10.43
N GLU A 74 -16.98 35.28 -11.41
CA GLU A 74 -17.63 35.61 -12.68
C GLU A 74 -19.07 36.07 -12.45
N VAL A 75 -19.83 35.34 -11.63
CA VAL A 75 -21.22 35.70 -11.31
C VAL A 75 -21.29 37.06 -10.63
N VAL A 76 -20.45 37.32 -9.63
CA VAL A 76 -20.41 38.61 -8.93
C VAL A 76 -19.99 39.73 -9.88
N THR A 77 -18.94 39.52 -10.68
CA THR A 77 -18.41 40.54 -11.58
C THR A 77 -19.39 40.88 -12.70
N GLY A 78 -20.03 39.87 -13.29
CA GLY A 78 -21.05 40.04 -14.32
C GLY A 78 -22.27 40.82 -13.81
N LEU A 79 -22.73 40.52 -12.60
CA LEU A 79 -23.83 41.26 -11.97
C LEU A 79 -23.45 42.71 -11.64
N LEU A 80 -22.22 42.95 -11.17
CA LEU A 80 -21.75 44.30 -10.84
C LEU A 80 -21.56 45.19 -12.07
N GLN A 81 -21.13 44.63 -13.21
CA GLN A 81 -20.83 45.41 -14.42
C GLN A 81 -22.03 45.60 -15.35
N GLN A 82 -22.85 44.57 -15.51
CA GLN A 82 -23.88 44.51 -16.56
C GLN A 82 -25.29 44.30 -15.98
N GLY A 83 -25.42 44.00 -14.68
CA GLY A 83 -26.71 43.86 -14.02
C GLY A 83 -27.56 42.71 -14.60
N LEU A 84 -28.83 42.99 -14.88
CA LEU A 84 -29.77 41.97 -15.37
C LEU A 84 -29.58 41.60 -16.84
N ASP A 85 -28.95 42.45 -17.63
CA ASP A 85 -28.65 42.17 -19.04
C ASP A 85 -27.61 41.03 -19.18
N ALA A 86 -26.85 40.78 -18.13
CA ALA A 86 -25.83 39.75 -18.04
C ALA A 86 -26.43 38.34 -17.85
N VAL A 87 -27.67 38.22 -17.35
CA VAL A 87 -28.28 36.95 -16.95
C VAL A 87 -28.23 35.85 -18.02
N PRO A 88 -28.64 36.07 -19.29
CA PRO A 88 -28.60 34.99 -20.29
C PRO A 88 -27.19 34.49 -20.56
N THR A 89 -26.19 35.38 -20.58
CA THR A 89 -24.78 35.05 -20.78
C THR A 89 -24.20 34.33 -19.57
N LEU A 90 -24.46 34.83 -18.35
CA LEU A 90 -24.00 34.20 -17.11
C LEU A 90 -24.52 32.78 -16.97
N VAL A 91 -25.78 32.52 -17.32
CA VAL A 91 -26.36 31.16 -17.24
C VAL A 91 -25.63 30.21 -18.18
N GLY A 92 -25.34 30.64 -19.42
CA GLY A 92 -24.57 29.88 -20.39
C GLY A 92 -23.16 29.55 -19.89
N GLU A 93 -22.39 30.57 -19.51
CA GLU A 93 -21.00 30.41 -19.06
C GLU A 93 -20.92 29.60 -17.75
N SER A 94 -21.80 29.91 -16.80
CA SER A 94 -21.87 29.23 -15.50
C SER A 94 -22.19 27.76 -15.66
N SER A 95 -23.11 27.39 -16.56
CA SER A 95 -23.45 25.98 -16.81
C SER A 95 -22.23 25.18 -17.25
N ARG A 96 -21.40 25.76 -18.13
CA ARG A 96 -20.17 25.14 -18.62
C ARG A 96 -19.14 24.99 -17.49
N LEU A 97 -18.95 26.02 -16.69
CA LEU A 97 -18.02 25.99 -15.55
C LEU A 97 -18.47 24.98 -14.48
N ILE A 98 -19.77 24.89 -14.19
CA ILE A 98 -20.32 23.90 -13.25
C ILE A 98 -20.06 22.48 -13.75
N VAL A 99 -20.34 22.20 -15.03
CA VAL A 99 -20.11 20.88 -15.62
C VAL A 99 -18.62 20.52 -15.59
N LEU A 100 -17.74 21.45 -15.99
CA LEU A 100 -16.29 21.23 -15.95
C LEU A 100 -15.79 21.01 -14.53
N ALA A 101 -16.24 21.80 -13.56
CA ALA A 101 -15.86 21.65 -12.15
C ALA A 101 -16.35 20.30 -11.58
N GLY A 102 -17.59 19.91 -11.85
CA GLY A 102 -18.17 18.64 -11.40
C GLY A 102 -17.46 17.43 -12.03
N LEU A 103 -17.18 17.49 -13.33
CA LEU A 103 -16.41 16.45 -14.02
C LEU A 103 -15.01 16.31 -13.42
N LEU A 104 -14.32 17.42 -13.19
CA LEU A 104 -12.98 17.42 -12.63
C LEU A 104 -12.95 16.91 -11.19
N TRP A 105 -13.97 17.25 -10.40
CA TRP A 105 -14.16 16.70 -9.06
C TRP A 105 -14.35 15.18 -9.09
N GLY A 106 -15.21 14.70 -9.99
CA GLY A 106 -15.46 13.27 -10.20
C GLY A 106 -14.21 12.52 -10.66
N ILE A 107 -13.40 13.09 -11.55
CA ILE A 107 -12.12 12.49 -11.98
C ILE A 107 -11.14 12.41 -10.81
N GLY A 108 -11.09 13.43 -9.95
CA GLY A 108 -10.28 13.43 -8.73
C GLY A 108 -10.65 12.29 -7.77
N ASP A 109 -11.96 12.03 -7.60
CA ASP A 109 -12.49 10.93 -6.79
C ASP A 109 -12.24 9.56 -7.43
N LEU A 110 -12.48 9.45 -8.75
CA LEU A 110 -12.21 8.25 -9.53
C LEU A 110 -10.74 7.83 -9.45
N ALA A 111 -9.82 8.79 -9.46
CA ALA A 111 -8.40 8.52 -9.33
C ALA A 111 -8.02 7.92 -7.95
N LEU A 112 -8.74 8.25 -6.88
CA LEU A 112 -8.54 7.59 -5.58
C LEU A 112 -9.03 6.14 -5.62
N VAL A 113 -10.20 5.89 -6.20
CA VAL A 113 -10.73 4.53 -6.36
C VAL A 113 -9.82 3.66 -7.23
N LEU A 114 -9.23 4.23 -8.29
CA LEU A 114 -8.31 3.52 -9.17
C LEU A 114 -7.04 3.05 -8.45
N ILE A 115 -6.62 3.77 -7.40
CA ILE A 115 -5.49 3.36 -6.55
C ILE A 115 -5.85 2.10 -5.77
N ASP A 116 -7.05 2.04 -5.18
CA ASP A 116 -7.52 0.88 -4.42
C ASP A 116 -7.64 -0.36 -5.32
N VAL A 117 -8.16 -0.20 -6.54
CA VAL A 117 -8.21 -1.28 -7.55
C VAL A 117 -6.82 -1.79 -7.91
N GLY A 118 -5.81 -0.92 -7.97
CA GLY A 118 -4.42 -1.33 -8.22
C GLY A 118 -3.88 -2.32 -7.20
N HIS A 119 -4.31 -2.19 -5.93
CA HIS A 119 -3.94 -3.12 -4.87
C HIS A 119 -4.67 -4.48 -5.02
N ASP A 120 -5.97 -4.46 -5.34
CA ASP A 120 -6.76 -5.69 -5.53
C ASP A 120 -6.30 -6.51 -6.75
N VAL A 121 -5.89 -5.83 -7.83
CA VAL A 121 -5.29 -6.47 -9.01
C VAL A 121 -3.93 -7.11 -8.65
N ARG A 122 -3.14 -6.47 -7.78
CA ARG A 122 -1.89 -7.06 -7.29
C ARG A 122 -2.17 -8.31 -6.43
N ALA A 123 -3.13 -8.23 -5.53
CA ALA A 123 -3.52 -9.37 -4.67
C ALA A 123 -4.03 -10.57 -5.49
N SER A 124 -4.89 -10.32 -6.48
CA SER A 124 -5.38 -11.36 -7.40
C SER A 124 -4.26 -11.99 -8.23
N ARG A 125 -3.27 -11.21 -8.70
CA ARG A 125 -2.11 -11.74 -9.42
C ARG A 125 -1.27 -12.68 -8.57
N ILE A 126 -1.08 -12.36 -7.28
CA ILE A 126 -0.36 -13.22 -6.33
C ILE A 126 -1.14 -14.51 -6.09
N LEU A 127 -2.47 -14.42 -5.89
CA LEU A 127 -3.32 -15.59 -5.67
C LEU A 127 -3.35 -16.53 -6.88
N LEU A 128 -3.49 -15.98 -8.09
CA LEU A 128 -3.43 -16.75 -9.33
C LEU A 128 -2.05 -17.38 -9.53
N GLY A 129 -0.98 -16.64 -9.26
CA GLY A 129 0.39 -17.18 -9.31
C GLY A 129 0.58 -18.38 -8.40
N ARG A 130 0.04 -18.33 -7.18
CA ARG A 130 0.06 -19.46 -6.23
C ARG A 130 -0.78 -20.65 -6.71
N GLN A 131 -1.98 -20.41 -7.25
CA GLN A 131 -2.83 -21.48 -7.77
C GLN A 131 -2.18 -22.20 -8.97
N VAL A 132 -1.61 -21.44 -9.91
CA VAL A 132 -0.88 -21.99 -11.06
C VAL A 132 0.34 -22.79 -10.58
N ALA A 133 1.11 -22.28 -9.62
CA ALA A 133 2.26 -23.00 -9.07
C ALA A 133 1.88 -24.35 -8.45
N HIS A 134 0.78 -24.42 -7.68
CA HIS A 134 0.28 -25.68 -7.11
C HIS A 134 -0.22 -26.67 -8.18
N LEU A 135 -0.80 -26.18 -9.29
CA LEU A 135 -1.22 -27.05 -10.40
C LEU A 135 -0.01 -27.62 -11.16
N VAL A 136 1.01 -26.80 -11.43
CA VAL A 136 2.25 -27.25 -12.07
C VAL A 136 3.01 -28.24 -11.19
N GLN A 137 3.03 -28.03 -9.87
CA GLN A 137 3.63 -28.97 -8.90
C GLN A 137 2.86 -30.27 -8.70
N ARG A 138 1.57 -30.35 -9.08
CA ARG A 138 0.80 -31.62 -9.11
C ARG A 138 0.97 -32.41 -10.41
N ALA A 139 1.51 -31.81 -11.47
CA ALA A 139 1.76 -32.48 -12.74
C ALA A 139 3.01 -33.39 -12.84
N PRO A 140 3.99 -33.45 -11.90
CA PRO A 140 5.18 -34.29 -12.09
C PRO A 140 4.96 -35.79 -11.79
N ASP A 141 3.86 -36.18 -11.14
CA ASP A 141 3.66 -37.59 -10.73
C ASP A 141 3.03 -38.49 -11.81
N ALA A 142 2.57 -37.93 -12.93
CA ALA A 142 2.00 -38.70 -14.03
C ALA A 142 3.05 -39.29 -14.99
N THR A 143 4.29 -38.78 -14.99
CA THR A 143 5.35 -39.22 -15.91
C THR A 143 6.24 -40.31 -15.31
N THR A 144 6.41 -40.37 -13.98
CA THR A 144 7.24 -41.39 -13.32
C THR A 144 6.57 -42.77 -13.22
N ALA A 145 5.24 -42.84 -13.26
CA ALA A 145 4.52 -44.12 -13.25
C ALA A 145 4.62 -44.90 -14.59
N THR A 146 4.84 -44.21 -15.71
CA THR A 146 4.90 -44.86 -17.04
C THR A 146 6.29 -45.39 -17.37
N THR A 147 7.36 -44.83 -16.80
CA THR A 147 8.74 -45.29 -17.05
C THR A 147 9.14 -46.49 -16.18
N ALA A 148 8.50 -46.70 -15.03
CA ALA A 148 8.80 -47.82 -14.13
C ALA A 148 8.37 -49.20 -14.69
N THR A 149 7.47 -49.25 -15.68
CA THR A 149 7.03 -50.51 -16.31
C THR A 149 7.94 -50.94 -17.48
N ALA A 150 8.88 -50.11 -17.91
CA ALA A 150 9.69 -50.37 -19.11
C ALA A 150 11.14 -50.83 -18.85
N ALA A 151 11.58 -50.99 -17.59
CA ALA A 151 12.94 -51.35 -17.25
C ALA A 151 13.05 -52.69 -16.51
N THR A 152 13.07 -53.79 -17.25
CA THR A 152 13.83 -54.99 -16.86
C THR A 152 14.59 -55.49 -18.10
N PRO A 153 15.93 -55.26 -18.17
CA PRO A 153 16.79 -55.81 -19.19
C PRO A 153 17.27 -57.23 -18.84
N ALA A 154 17.78 -57.92 -19.85
CA ALA A 154 17.98 -59.37 -19.96
C ALA A 154 19.19 -59.98 -19.22
N THR A 155 19.18 -61.32 -19.16
CA THR A 155 20.33 -62.27 -19.33
C THR A 155 21.03 -62.87 -18.09
N GLY A 156 21.05 -64.21 -18.08
CA GLY A 156 21.94 -65.13 -17.35
C GLY A 156 21.27 -66.52 -17.37
N GLY A 157 21.77 -67.57 -18.02
CA GLY A 157 23.14 -68.05 -18.13
C GLY A 157 23.20 -69.35 -17.32
N ASP A 158 23.04 -70.49 -18.00
CA ASP A 158 23.61 -71.83 -17.75
C ASP A 158 22.90 -72.91 -18.60
#